data_AF-A0A2T3MDX0-F1
#
_entry.id   AF-A0A2T3MDX0-F1
#
_cell.length_a   1.000
_cell.length_b   1.000
_cell.length_c   1.000
_cell.angle_alpha   90.00
_cell.angle_beta   90.00
_cell.angle_gamma   90.00
#
_symmetry.space_group_name_H-M   'P 1'
#
loop_
_entity.id
_entity.type
_entity.pdbx_description
1 polymer ?
#
loop_
_entity_poly.entity_id
_entity_poly.type
_entity_poly.pdbx_seq_one_letter_code
_entity_poly.pdbx_strand_id
1 'polypeptide(L)'
;MQKTEHIVFKRAAKRHSNEHHGGAWKVAFADFMIALMALFLVLWLMQVVDQQERKAIVAYVNSASVFDEGAGNPFNTANSLSPIDFGGEAADLSSHNAAMTIKSFFDGNGDGPERDALIPGSFETQAQLAVLASVVEETAKQVSAQGNISVDVTPQGLRIILQDDFKQNMFHRGSANLTPFFEDVLLNIAPIFKQISNSLIISGHTDATQFKSKFSRSTNWELSSSRANVARQTLIAGGMPSNRVLQVAGMAERALLNKQSPDASENRRIELFILTTPAANIVDALFGTGNPDNILDKARSKAQFNQPVIRSDFINHAQPTPSNSPQPLSHL
;
A
#
# COMPACT_ATOMS: atom_id res chain seq x y z
N MET A 1 -4.02 36.08 107.10
CA MET A 1 -3.51 34.94 106.32
C MET A 1 -3.28 35.39 104.88
N GLN A 2 -2.03 35.70 104.53
CA GLN A 2 -1.58 35.78 103.13
C GLN A 2 -0.38 34.84 103.03
N LYS A 3 -0.51 33.82 102.19
CA LYS A 3 0.47 32.74 102.04
C LYS A 3 1.40 33.13 100.91
N THR A 4 2.60 33.59 101.26
CA THR A 4 3.65 33.97 100.30
C THR A 4 4.29 32.69 99.77
N GLU A 5 4.07 32.36 98.50
CA GLU A 5 4.71 31.21 97.88
C GLU A 5 6.12 31.59 97.38
N HIS A 6 7.14 30.95 97.96
CA HIS A 6 8.52 31.06 97.51
C HIS A 6 8.75 30.13 96.31
N ILE A 7 9.01 30.71 95.14
CA ILE A 7 9.38 29.97 93.93
C ILE A 7 10.90 29.71 93.98
N VAL A 8 11.29 28.44 94.03
CA VAL A 8 12.69 28.00 94.03
C VAL A 8 13.10 27.61 92.61
N PHE A 9 14.08 28.33 92.04
CA PHE A 9 14.67 27.97 90.74
C PHE A 9 15.82 26.98 90.93
N LYS A 10 15.62 25.72 90.55
CA LYS A 10 16.67 24.70 90.52
C LYS A 10 17.41 24.75 89.18
N ARG A 11 18.62 25.31 89.14
CA ARG A 11 19.53 25.18 87.97
C ARG A 11 20.08 23.76 87.92
N ALA A 12 19.58 22.94 87.01
CA ALA A 12 20.24 21.69 86.64
C ALA A 12 21.40 22.01 85.70
N ALA A 13 22.63 21.87 86.19
CA ALA A 13 23.81 21.87 85.33
C ALA A 13 23.75 20.64 84.42
N LYS A 14 23.53 20.84 83.12
CA LYS A 14 23.76 19.79 82.12
C LYS A 14 25.26 19.47 82.15
N ARG A 15 25.59 18.26 82.63
CA ARG A 15 26.91 17.66 82.46
C ARG A 15 27.16 17.55 80.96
N HIS A 16 28.18 18.24 80.44
CA HIS A 16 28.74 17.95 79.14
C HIS A 16 29.38 16.57 79.20
N SER A 17 28.72 15.56 78.63
CA SER A 17 29.44 14.37 78.17
C SER A 17 30.22 14.77 76.92
N ASN A 18 31.51 14.42 76.89
CA ASN A 18 32.37 14.54 75.72
C ASN A 18 31.81 13.70 74.56
N GLU A 19 30.84 14.24 73.83
CA GLU A 19 30.48 13.75 72.51
C GLU A 19 31.68 14.00 71.60
N HIS A 20 32.17 12.92 71.01
CA HIS A 20 33.38 12.90 70.19
C HIS A 20 33.20 13.78 68.94
N HIS A 21 33.57 15.06 69.02
CA HIS A 21 33.47 16.04 67.93
C HIS A 21 34.46 15.81 66.74
N GLY A 22 35.05 14.62 66.61
CA GLY A 22 35.97 14.28 65.52
C GLY A 22 35.37 13.43 64.39
N GLY A 23 34.09 13.06 64.48
CA GLY A 23 33.43 12.14 63.53
C GLY A 23 32.56 12.80 62.47
N ALA A 24 32.06 14.02 62.69
CA ALA A 24 31.09 14.65 61.80
C ALA A 24 31.61 14.89 60.38
N TRP A 25 32.90 15.27 60.24
CA TRP A 25 33.52 15.44 58.92
C TRP A 25 33.71 14.11 58.17
N LYS A 26 33.88 13.00 58.91
CA LYS A 26 33.96 11.65 58.32
C LYS A 26 32.59 11.18 57.81
N VAL A 27 31.51 11.60 58.48
CA VAL A 27 30.15 11.34 58.01
C VAL A 27 29.88 12.10 56.71
N ALA A 28 30.25 13.38 56.64
CA ALA A 28 30.14 14.17 55.40
C ALA A 28 31.01 13.60 54.26
N PHE A 29 32.21 13.12 54.57
CA PHE A 29 33.09 12.48 53.59
C PHE A 29 32.56 11.12 53.11
N ALA A 30 32.00 10.31 54.01
CA ALA A 30 31.39 9.04 53.66
C ALA A 30 30.15 9.24 52.77
N ASP A 31 29.31 10.24 53.08
CA ASP A 31 28.15 10.59 52.27
C ASP A 31 28.55 11.06 50.85
N PHE A 32 29.61 11.88 50.76
CA PHE A 32 30.19 12.27 49.47
C PHE A 32 30.71 11.07 48.66
N MET A 33 31.39 10.13 49.31
CA MET A 33 31.88 8.91 48.66
C MET A 33 30.74 8.00 48.20
N ILE A 34 29.64 7.91 48.95
CA ILE A 34 28.44 7.16 48.54
C ILE A 34 27.76 7.84 47.35
N ALA A 35 27.66 9.16 47.33
CA ALA A 35 27.11 9.90 46.20
C ALA A 35 27.93 9.69 44.91
N LEU A 36 29.27 9.72 45.01
CA LEU A 36 30.17 9.41 43.89
C LEU A 36 30.07 7.95 43.44
N MET A 37 29.96 7.01 44.38
CA MET A 37 29.75 5.59 44.08
C MET A 37 28.42 5.37 43.34
N ALA A 38 27.34 6.00 43.80
CA ALA A 38 26.03 5.92 43.16
C ALA A 38 26.06 6.51 41.74
N LEU A 39 26.68 7.68 41.57
CA LEU A 39 26.87 8.30 40.25
C LEU A 39 27.69 7.40 39.31
N PHE A 40 28.75 6.78 39.84
CA PHE A 40 29.58 5.84 39.09
C PHE A 40 28.78 4.60 38.65
N LEU A 41 27.96 4.01 39.53
CA LEU A 41 27.11 2.87 39.19
C LEU A 41 26.09 3.23 38.09
N VAL A 42 25.53 4.44 38.11
CA VAL A 42 24.61 4.91 37.06
C VAL A 42 25.32 5.08 35.72
N LEU A 43 26.50 5.70 35.70
CA LEU A 43 27.30 5.88 34.49
C LEU A 43 27.79 4.53 33.95
N TRP A 44 28.20 3.63 34.83
CA TRP A 44 28.64 2.28 34.49
C TRP A 44 27.50 1.46 33.89
N LEU A 45 26.30 1.51 34.47
CA LEU A 45 25.10 0.90 33.88
C LEU A 45 24.81 1.47 32.49
N MET A 46 24.92 2.80 32.30
CA MET A 46 24.72 3.39 30.99
C MET A 46 25.71 2.89 29.93
N GLN A 47 26.94 2.51 30.32
CA GLN A 47 27.95 1.98 29.41
C GLN A 47 27.78 0.48 29.13
N VAL A 48 27.25 -0.29 30.07
CA VAL A 48 26.99 -1.74 29.93
C VAL A 48 25.71 -2.04 29.14
N VAL A 49 24.78 -1.10 29.07
CA VAL A 49 23.55 -1.23 28.26
C VAL A 49 23.87 -1.11 26.78
N ASP A 50 23.51 -2.16 26.03
CA ASP A 50 23.72 -2.24 24.59
C ASP A 50 22.89 -1.19 23.83
N GLN A 51 23.36 -0.75 22.66
CA GLN A 51 22.70 0.30 21.86
C GLN A 51 21.26 -0.10 21.47
N GLN A 52 20.96 -1.39 21.40
CA GLN A 52 19.61 -1.90 21.10
C GLN A 52 18.65 -1.77 22.29
N GLU A 53 19.09 -2.06 23.51
CA GLU A 53 18.27 -1.94 24.72
C GLU A 53 17.97 -0.47 25.06
N ARG A 54 18.93 0.43 24.82
CA ARG A 54 18.74 1.87 25.04
C ARG A 54 17.64 2.44 24.14
N LYS A 55 17.51 1.96 22.89
CA LYS A 55 16.40 2.34 22.00
C LYS A 55 15.05 1.84 22.52
N ALA A 56 14.99 0.63 23.06
CA ALA A 56 13.77 0.09 23.65
C ALA A 56 13.32 0.87 24.89
N ILE A 57 14.25 1.27 25.76
CA ILE A 57 13.95 2.07 26.96
C ILE A 57 13.56 3.51 26.58
N VAL A 58 14.24 4.13 25.62
CA VAL A 58 13.88 5.47 25.12
C VAL A 58 12.53 5.44 24.41
N ALA A 59 12.24 4.38 23.65
CA ALA A 59 10.92 4.15 23.10
C ALA A 59 9.88 4.08 24.23
N TYR A 60 10.12 3.27 25.26
CA TYR A 60 9.23 3.12 26.42
C TYR A 60 8.97 4.43 27.19
N VAL A 61 10.01 5.24 27.44
CA VAL A 61 9.88 6.51 28.16
C VAL A 61 9.18 7.58 27.30
N ASN A 62 9.45 7.60 25.99
CA ASN A 62 8.77 8.52 25.07
C ASN A 62 7.35 8.05 24.69
N SER A 63 7.05 6.76 24.83
CA SER A 63 5.73 6.16 24.59
C SER A 63 4.87 6.06 25.85
N ALA A 64 5.34 6.57 27.00
CA ALA A 64 4.55 6.67 28.23
C ALA A 64 3.54 7.82 28.18
N SER A 65 2.92 8.02 27.02
CA SER A 65 1.76 8.91 26.88
C SER A 65 0.51 8.03 26.83
N VAL A 66 -0.47 8.34 27.67
CA VAL A 66 -1.73 7.58 27.80
C VAL A 66 -2.59 7.64 26.53
N PHE A 67 -2.19 8.47 25.56
CA PHE A 67 -2.95 8.80 24.36
C PHE A 67 -2.27 8.40 23.05
N ASP A 68 -1.05 7.84 23.10
CA ASP A 68 -0.32 7.41 21.91
C ASP A 68 -0.23 5.88 21.91
N GLU A 69 -0.58 5.26 20.78
CA GLU A 69 -0.63 3.80 20.58
C GLU A 69 0.77 3.14 20.52
N GLY A 70 1.76 3.74 21.17
CA GLY A 70 3.11 3.24 21.30
C GLY A 70 3.29 2.23 22.44
N ALA A 71 4.45 1.57 22.45
CA ALA A 71 4.85 0.52 23.37
C ALA A 71 5.04 1.00 24.84
N GLY A 72 3.94 1.35 25.50
CA GLY A 72 3.91 1.79 26.89
C GLY A 72 2.50 1.94 27.48
N ASN A 73 1.45 1.68 26.70
CA ASN A 73 0.08 1.80 27.18
C ASN A 73 -0.29 0.63 28.12
N PRO A 74 -0.61 0.89 29.41
CA PRO A 74 -1.00 -0.16 30.37
C PRO A 74 -2.34 -0.85 30.02
N PHE A 75 -3.09 -0.34 29.04
CA PHE A 75 -4.33 -0.95 28.55
C PHE A 75 -4.15 -1.75 27.25
N ASN A 76 -2.95 -1.76 26.63
CA ASN A 76 -2.68 -2.56 25.44
C ASN A 76 -2.16 -3.95 25.85
N THR A 77 -3.05 -4.95 25.81
CA THR A 77 -2.78 -6.34 26.22
C THR A 77 -1.90 -7.11 25.22
N ALA A 78 -1.60 -6.54 24.04
CA ALA A 78 -0.81 -7.23 23.01
C ALA A 78 0.67 -7.39 23.40
N ASN A 79 1.20 -6.56 24.30
CA ASN A 79 2.61 -6.57 24.72
C ASN A 79 2.80 -6.80 26.24
N SER A 80 1.77 -7.21 26.99
CA SER A 80 1.91 -7.46 28.42
C SER A 80 2.61 -8.80 28.68
N LEU A 81 3.76 -8.79 29.36
CA LEU A 81 4.53 -10.01 29.71
C LEU A 81 3.80 -10.97 30.67
N SER A 82 2.66 -10.58 31.22
CA SER A 82 1.84 -11.43 32.09
C SER A 82 0.36 -11.06 31.96
N PRO A 83 -0.37 -11.63 31.00
CA PRO A 83 -1.81 -11.51 30.96
C PRO A 83 -2.39 -12.26 32.17
N ILE A 84 -3.18 -11.56 32.99
CA ILE A 84 -3.97 -12.19 34.04
C ILE A 84 -5.17 -12.84 33.36
N ASP A 85 -5.16 -14.17 33.31
CA ASP A 85 -6.22 -15.00 32.76
C ASP A 85 -7.41 -15.06 33.74
N PHE A 86 -8.55 -14.50 33.33
CA PHE A 86 -9.81 -14.51 34.10
C PHE A 86 -10.76 -15.66 33.73
N GLY A 87 -10.27 -16.72 33.07
CA GLY A 87 -11.03 -17.97 32.91
C GLY A 87 -12.26 -17.88 32.00
N GLY A 88 -12.26 -16.92 31.07
CA GLY A 88 -13.15 -16.90 29.90
C GLY A 88 -12.35 -17.33 28.70
N GLU A 89 -12.92 -18.21 27.87
CA GLU A 89 -12.29 -18.82 26.68
C GLU A 89 -11.32 -17.86 25.98
N ALA A 90 -10.06 -18.27 25.87
CA ALA A 90 -9.02 -17.54 25.19
C ALA A 90 -9.46 -17.24 23.76
N ALA A 91 -9.89 -16.00 23.53
CA ALA A 91 -10.02 -15.48 22.19
C ALA A 91 -8.62 -15.50 21.57
N ASP A 92 -8.49 -16.19 20.44
CA ASP A 92 -7.34 -16.14 19.57
C ASP A 92 -7.19 -14.69 19.04
N LEU A 93 -6.48 -13.86 19.81
CA LEU A 93 -6.35 -12.41 19.62
C LEU A 93 -5.39 -12.02 18.48
N SER A 94 -4.70 -12.99 17.86
CA SER A 94 -3.68 -12.71 16.85
C SER A 94 -4.28 -12.50 15.45
N SER A 95 -5.33 -13.25 15.11
CA SER A 95 -6.04 -13.18 13.83
C SER A 95 -7.16 -12.12 13.83
N HIS A 96 -7.81 -11.89 14.97
CA HIS A 96 -8.96 -10.99 15.06
C HIS A 96 -8.61 -9.49 14.97
N ASN A 97 -7.43 -9.06 15.45
CA ASN A 97 -7.05 -7.65 15.39
C ASN A 97 -6.71 -7.19 13.97
N ALA A 98 -5.94 -7.98 13.19
CA ALA A 98 -5.60 -7.61 11.82
C ALA A 98 -6.85 -7.60 10.89
N ALA A 99 -7.74 -8.58 11.07
CA ALA A 99 -9.03 -8.59 10.37
C ALA A 99 -9.92 -7.40 10.76
N MET A 100 -9.82 -6.89 12.00
CA MET A 100 -10.54 -5.70 12.46
C MET A 100 -9.93 -4.42 11.87
N THR A 101 -8.60 -4.31 11.75
CA THR A 101 -7.89 -3.19 11.10
C THR A 101 -8.25 -3.06 9.62
N ILE A 102 -8.37 -4.17 8.88
CA ILE A 102 -8.84 -4.09 7.49
C ILE A 102 -10.32 -3.70 7.42
N LYS A 103 -11.17 -4.28 8.27
CA LYS A 103 -12.60 -3.91 8.29
C LYS A 103 -12.82 -2.42 8.57
N SER A 104 -12.04 -1.79 9.45
CA SER A 104 -12.13 -0.34 9.69
C SER A 104 -11.77 0.50 8.47
N PHE A 105 -10.98 -0.01 7.52
CA PHE A 105 -10.74 0.69 6.24
C PHE A 105 -11.94 0.64 5.28
N PHE A 106 -12.87 -0.31 5.46
CA PHE A 106 -13.93 -0.59 4.49
C PHE A 106 -15.36 -0.32 4.99
N ASP A 107 -15.61 -0.35 6.30
CA ASP A 107 -16.95 -0.17 6.90
C ASP A 107 -17.19 1.25 7.48
N GLY A 108 -16.19 2.13 7.42
CA GLY A 108 -16.30 3.49 7.96
C GLY A 108 -16.99 4.47 7.00
N ASN A 109 -17.85 5.34 7.55
CA ASN A 109 -18.52 6.44 6.84
C ASN A 109 -17.72 7.77 6.91
N GLY A 110 -16.50 7.75 7.44
CA GLY A 110 -15.69 8.94 7.68
C GLY A 110 -16.05 9.73 8.95
N ASP A 111 -17.07 9.32 9.70
CA ASP A 111 -17.53 9.94 10.95
C ASP A 111 -17.38 8.97 12.13
N GLY A 112 -16.42 9.23 13.03
CA GLY A 112 -16.20 8.42 14.24
C GLY A 112 -14.72 8.15 14.53
N PRO A 113 -14.39 7.15 15.39
CA PRO A 113 -13.00 6.73 15.64
C PRO A 113 -12.32 6.10 14.40
N GLU A 114 -13.07 5.78 13.34
CA GLU A 114 -12.59 5.21 12.07
C GLU A 114 -12.30 6.31 11.02
N ARG A 115 -11.51 7.33 11.40
CA ARG A 115 -11.17 8.46 10.51
C ARG A 115 -10.31 8.08 9.31
N ASP A 116 -9.68 6.90 9.35
CA ASP A 116 -8.77 6.41 8.32
C ASP A 116 -9.48 5.54 7.27
N ALA A 117 -10.81 5.41 7.34
CA ALA A 117 -11.58 4.63 6.36
C ALA A 117 -11.40 5.15 4.93
N LEU A 118 -11.26 4.24 3.97
CA LEU A 118 -11.20 4.59 2.55
C LEU A 118 -12.56 5.07 2.10
N ILE A 119 -12.71 6.39 1.96
CA ILE A 119 -13.92 6.98 1.39
C ILE A 119 -14.03 6.53 -0.07
N PRO A 120 -15.15 5.87 -0.46
CA PRO A 120 -15.32 5.44 -1.84
C PRO A 120 -15.30 6.64 -2.80
N GLY A 121 -14.54 6.54 -3.88
CA GLY A 121 -14.40 7.67 -4.80
C GLY A 121 -13.26 7.55 -5.80
N SER A 122 -12.91 8.67 -6.43
CA SER A 122 -11.76 8.78 -7.32
C SER A 122 -10.58 9.35 -6.54
N PHE A 123 -9.45 8.66 -6.60
CA PHE A 123 -8.21 9.00 -5.93
C PHE A 123 -7.33 9.75 -6.93
N GLU A 124 -7.31 11.08 -6.80
CA GLU A 124 -6.69 11.96 -7.80
C GLU A 124 -5.47 12.71 -7.23
N THR A 125 -5.47 12.97 -5.92
CA THR A 125 -4.41 13.75 -5.28
C THR A 125 -3.34 12.84 -4.69
N GLN A 126 -2.11 13.36 -4.56
CA GLN A 126 -1.01 12.60 -3.97
C GLN A 126 -1.30 12.18 -2.52
N ALA A 127 -2.03 13.01 -1.76
CA ALA A 127 -2.43 12.67 -0.39
C ALA A 127 -3.42 11.49 -0.37
N GLN A 128 -4.42 11.48 -1.25
CA GLN A 128 -5.35 10.37 -1.39
C GLN A 128 -4.63 9.09 -1.81
N LEU A 129 -3.74 9.18 -2.81
CA LEU A 129 -2.95 8.04 -3.27
C LEU A 129 -2.00 7.53 -2.19
N ALA A 130 -1.48 8.39 -1.31
CA ALA A 130 -0.68 7.98 -0.16
C ALA A 130 -1.50 7.22 0.89
N VAL A 131 -2.74 7.64 1.16
CA VAL A 131 -3.66 6.87 2.02
C VAL A 131 -3.97 5.51 1.39
N LEU A 132 -4.23 5.46 0.09
CA LEU A 132 -4.43 4.20 -0.62
C LEU A 132 -3.17 3.31 -0.55
N ALA A 133 -1.98 3.90 -0.67
CA ALA A 133 -0.71 3.20 -0.52
C ALA A 133 -0.59 2.56 0.86
N SER A 134 -0.90 3.31 1.93
CA SER A 134 -0.83 2.77 3.30
C SER A 134 -1.81 1.62 3.52
N VAL A 135 -3.01 1.66 2.93
CA VAL A 135 -3.96 0.53 3.05
C VAL A 135 -3.45 -0.71 2.32
N VAL A 136 -2.87 -0.54 1.12
CA VAL A 136 -2.25 -1.65 0.39
C VAL A 136 -1.08 -2.25 1.17
N GLU A 137 -0.22 -1.40 1.74
CA GLU A 137 0.91 -1.84 2.56
C GLU A 137 0.47 -2.58 3.82
N GLU A 138 -0.57 -2.10 4.50
CA GLU A 138 -1.12 -2.76 5.69
C GLU A 138 -1.75 -4.11 5.34
N THR A 139 -2.49 -4.16 4.23
CA THR A 139 -3.04 -5.42 3.70
C THR A 139 -1.92 -6.40 3.36
N ALA A 140 -0.85 -5.93 2.72
CA ALA A 140 0.33 -6.72 2.41
C ALA A 140 1.00 -7.25 3.69
N LYS A 141 0.98 -6.47 4.78
CA LYS A 141 1.54 -6.91 6.06
C LYS A 141 0.79 -8.08 6.66
N GLN A 142 -0.53 -8.04 6.62
CA GLN A 142 -1.38 -9.09 7.18
C GLN A 142 -1.16 -10.44 6.50
N VAL A 143 -0.95 -10.44 5.18
CA VAL A 143 -0.67 -11.67 4.41
C VAL A 143 0.82 -12.04 4.38
N SER A 144 1.65 -11.38 5.20
CA SER A 144 3.11 -11.61 5.26
C SER A 144 3.82 -11.44 3.90
N ALA A 145 3.33 -10.52 3.07
CA ALA A 145 3.84 -10.26 1.72
C ALA A 145 4.63 -8.94 1.61
N GLN A 146 5.04 -8.32 2.73
CA GLN A 146 5.78 -7.05 2.73
C GLN A 146 7.07 -7.10 1.92
N GLY A 147 7.74 -8.26 1.87
CA GLY A 147 8.96 -8.46 1.08
C GLY A 147 8.72 -8.65 -0.42
N ASN A 148 7.48 -8.93 -0.81
CA ASN A 148 7.09 -9.22 -2.19
C ASN A 148 6.29 -8.10 -2.84
N ILE A 149 5.84 -7.11 -2.06
CA ILE A 149 5.01 -6.00 -2.54
C ILE A 149 5.73 -4.68 -2.28
N SER A 150 5.92 -3.90 -3.33
CA SER A 150 6.39 -2.52 -3.26
C SER A 150 5.31 -1.58 -3.77
N VAL A 151 5.14 -0.44 -3.11
CA VAL A 151 4.12 0.54 -3.46
C VAL A 151 4.79 1.91 -3.67
N ASP A 152 4.59 2.49 -4.84
CA ASP A 152 5.16 3.78 -5.23
C ASP A 152 4.06 4.76 -5.66
N VAL A 153 4.00 5.91 -5.00
CA VAL A 153 3.09 7.00 -5.38
C VAL A 153 3.75 7.84 -6.48
N THR A 154 3.07 7.98 -7.62
CA THR A 154 3.53 8.76 -8.77
C THR A 154 2.52 9.84 -9.15
N PRO A 155 2.91 10.89 -9.91
CA PRO A 155 1.96 11.91 -10.36
C PRO A 155 0.82 11.36 -11.23
N GLN A 156 1.05 10.25 -11.93
CA GLN A 156 0.07 9.63 -12.80
C GLN A 156 -0.82 8.62 -12.07
N GLY A 157 -0.52 8.28 -10.81
CA GLY A 157 -1.25 7.27 -10.07
C GLY A 157 -0.43 6.51 -9.02
N LEU A 158 -0.98 5.40 -8.53
CA LEU A 158 -0.34 4.50 -7.57
C LEU A 158 0.18 3.25 -8.30
N ARG A 159 1.48 2.96 -8.16
CA ARG A 159 2.10 1.75 -8.68
C ARG A 159 2.28 0.74 -7.56
N ILE A 160 1.73 -0.45 -7.74
CA ILE A 160 1.90 -1.59 -6.85
C ILE A 160 2.66 -2.65 -7.63
N ILE A 161 3.82 -3.06 -7.14
CA ILE A 161 4.70 -4.05 -7.77
C ILE A 161 4.67 -5.31 -6.92
N LEU A 162 4.25 -6.42 -7.51
CA LEU A 162 4.32 -7.75 -6.91
C LEU A 162 5.48 -8.49 -7.56
N GLN A 163 6.50 -8.84 -6.79
CA GLN A 163 7.73 -9.46 -7.30
C GLN A 163 8.03 -10.81 -6.65
N ASP A 164 8.67 -11.69 -7.41
CA ASP A 164 9.22 -12.94 -6.90
C ASP A 164 10.40 -12.66 -5.95
N ASP A 165 10.53 -13.49 -4.92
CA ASP A 165 11.73 -13.61 -4.08
C ASP A 165 12.30 -15.03 -4.16
N PHE A 166 13.53 -15.22 -3.69
CA PHE A 166 14.19 -16.53 -3.60
C PHE A 166 13.39 -17.56 -2.79
N LYS A 167 12.59 -17.11 -1.81
CA LYS A 167 11.76 -17.99 -0.97
C LYS A 167 10.35 -18.22 -1.54
N GLN A 168 9.79 -17.23 -2.24
CA GLN A 168 8.40 -17.24 -2.69
C GLN A 168 8.32 -16.81 -4.15
N ASN A 169 7.94 -17.76 -5.02
CA ASN A 169 7.67 -17.46 -6.43
C ASN A 169 6.17 -17.18 -6.62
N MET A 170 5.83 -16.17 -7.41
CA MET A 170 4.45 -15.82 -7.76
C MET A 170 3.83 -16.82 -8.71
N PHE A 171 4.62 -17.34 -9.64
CA PHE A 171 4.17 -18.32 -10.61
C PHE A 171 5.03 -19.57 -10.57
N HIS A 172 4.40 -20.71 -10.88
CA HIS A 172 5.14 -21.93 -11.13
C HIS A 172 6.13 -21.73 -12.30
N ARG A 173 7.29 -22.39 -12.22
CA ARG A 173 8.37 -22.22 -13.20
C ARG A 173 7.86 -22.51 -14.61
N GLY A 174 8.06 -21.55 -15.53
CA GLY A 174 7.63 -21.67 -16.92
C GLY A 174 6.11 -21.74 -17.12
N SER A 175 5.34 -21.33 -16.12
CA SER A 175 3.87 -21.34 -16.16
C SER A 175 3.31 -19.97 -15.79
N ALA A 176 2.04 -19.77 -16.16
CA ALA A 176 1.21 -18.66 -15.72
C ALA A 176 0.35 -19.02 -14.50
N ASN A 177 0.47 -20.23 -13.96
CA ASN A 177 -0.27 -20.66 -12.78
C ASN A 177 0.32 -20.01 -11.53
N LEU A 178 -0.51 -19.23 -10.82
CA LEU A 178 -0.16 -18.63 -9.54
C LEU A 178 0.17 -19.70 -8.49
N THR A 179 1.01 -19.35 -7.52
CA THR A 179 1.18 -20.13 -6.31
C THR A 179 0.09 -19.77 -5.30
N PRO A 180 -0.30 -20.68 -4.38
CA PRO A 180 -1.35 -20.41 -3.40
C PRO A 180 -1.11 -19.13 -2.59
N PHE A 181 0.14 -18.88 -2.18
CA PHE A 181 0.52 -17.67 -1.46
C PHE A 181 0.17 -16.39 -2.23
N PHE A 182 0.54 -16.29 -3.50
CA PHE A 182 0.24 -15.08 -4.29
C PHE A 182 -1.22 -15.00 -4.74
N GLU A 183 -1.90 -16.15 -4.85
CA GLU A 183 -3.35 -16.17 -5.02
C GLU A 183 -4.04 -15.52 -3.82
N ASP A 184 -3.68 -15.92 -2.60
CA ASP A 184 -4.20 -15.32 -1.36
C ASP A 184 -3.89 -13.82 -1.27
N VAL A 185 -2.67 -13.40 -1.64
CA VAL A 185 -2.29 -11.98 -1.68
C VAL A 185 -3.22 -11.18 -2.61
N LEU A 186 -3.43 -11.65 -3.84
CA LEU A 186 -4.30 -10.95 -4.80
C LEU A 186 -5.76 -10.94 -4.35
N LEU A 187 -6.25 -12.04 -3.76
CA LEU A 187 -7.60 -12.13 -3.21
C LEU A 187 -7.83 -11.15 -2.05
N ASN A 188 -6.81 -10.93 -1.20
CA ASN A 188 -6.91 -9.98 -0.09
C ASN A 188 -6.78 -8.50 -0.51
N ILE A 189 -6.06 -8.21 -1.60
CA ILE A 189 -5.96 -6.84 -2.15
C ILE A 189 -7.21 -6.50 -2.98
N ALA A 190 -7.86 -7.48 -3.61
CA ALA A 190 -9.00 -7.28 -4.50
C ALA A 190 -10.14 -6.39 -3.94
N PRO A 191 -10.55 -6.48 -2.66
CA PRO A 191 -11.59 -5.63 -2.07
C PRO A 191 -11.25 -4.13 -2.10
N ILE A 192 -9.98 -3.74 -2.06
CA ILE A 192 -9.53 -2.34 -2.15
C ILE A 192 -10.09 -1.68 -3.43
N PHE A 193 -10.15 -2.45 -4.52
CA PHE A 193 -10.61 -1.96 -5.81
C PHE A 193 -12.13 -1.73 -5.91
N LYS A 194 -12.91 -2.18 -4.91
CA LYS A 194 -14.35 -1.87 -4.82
C LYS A 194 -14.57 -0.42 -4.39
N GLN A 195 -13.72 0.10 -3.51
CA GLN A 195 -13.85 1.45 -2.95
C GLN A 195 -13.35 2.52 -3.92
N ILE A 196 -12.35 2.20 -4.74
CA ILE A 196 -11.81 3.15 -5.71
C ILE A 196 -12.55 3.05 -7.04
N SER A 197 -12.71 4.18 -7.73
CA SER A 197 -13.29 4.27 -9.08
C SER A 197 -12.25 4.35 -10.20
N ASN A 198 -10.99 4.54 -9.81
CA ASN A 198 -9.84 4.68 -10.70
C ASN A 198 -9.66 3.48 -11.64
N SER A 199 -9.13 3.79 -12.83
CA SER A 199 -8.76 2.78 -13.83
C SER A 199 -7.46 2.08 -13.47
N LEU A 200 -7.34 0.81 -13.84
CA LEU A 200 -6.21 -0.06 -13.54
C LEU A 200 -5.56 -0.57 -14.82
N ILE A 201 -4.24 -0.43 -14.90
CA ILE A 201 -3.40 -1.15 -15.86
C ILE A 201 -2.72 -2.32 -15.15
N ILE A 202 -2.72 -3.49 -15.77
CA ILE A 202 -2.05 -4.69 -15.27
C ILE A 202 -0.96 -5.09 -16.26
N SER A 203 0.29 -5.02 -15.83
CA SER A 203 1.45 -5.34 -16.67
C SER A 203 2.22 -6.53 -16.11
N GLY A 204 2.49 -7.53 -16.94
CA GLY A 204 3.32 -8.67 -16.58
C GLY A 204 4.72 -8.53 -17.14
N HIS A 205 5.71 -8.91 -16.34
CA HIS A 205 7.13 -8.89 -16.71
C HIS A 205 7.77 -10.26 -16.43
N THR A 206 8.76 -10.62 -17.24
CA THR A 206 9.56 -11.84 -17.08
C THR A 206 11.04 -11.49 -17.00
N ASP A 207 11.83 -12.43 -16.48
CA ASP A 207 13.29 -12.35 -16.57
C ASP A 207 13.77 -12.64 -18.00
N ALA A 208 15.07 -12.43 -18.24
CA ALA A 208 15.70 -12.69 -19.52
C ALA A 208 15.96 -14.18 -19.79
N THR A 209 15.56 -15.08 -18.86
CA THR A 209 15.82 -16.50 -19.05
C THR A 209 15.00 -16.99 -20.24
N GLN A 210 15.67 -17.67 -21.18
CA GLN A 210 14.99 -18.16 -22.37
C GLN A 210 13.96 -19.22 -21.98
N PHE A 211 12.71 -18.99 -22.37
CA PHE A 211 11.66 -19.98 -22.22
C PHE A 211 11.95 -21.19 -23.12
N LYS A 212 12.54 -22.24 -22.55
CA LYS A 212 12.83 -23.48 -23.25
C LYS A 212 11.71 -24.49 -23.04
N SER A 213 10.67 -24.41 -23.84
CA SER A 213 9.73 -25.53 -23.99
C SER A 213 10.05 -26.28 -25.27
N LYS A 214 10.48 -27.55 -25.15
CA LYS A 214 10.81 -28.42 -26.30
C LYS A 214 9.64 -28.62 -27.28
N PHE A 215 8.41 -28.31 -26.86
CA PHE A 215 7.19 -28.54 -27.62
C PHE A 215 6.24 -27.34 -27.68
N SER A 216 6.50 -26.26 -26.95
CA SER A 216 5.65 -25.06 -26.98
C SER A 216 6.31 -23.93 -27.75
N ARG A 217 5.51 -23.23 -28.57
CA ARG A 217 5.86 -21.97 -29.25
C ARG A 217 5.80 -20.75 -28.32
N SER A 218 5.48 -20.93 -27.04
CA SER A 218 5.39 -19.83 -26.08
C SER A 218 6.75 -19.15 -25.90
N THR A 219 6.77 -17.83 -25.97
CA THR A 219 7.90 -16.97 -25.63
C THR A 219 7.59 -16.22 -24.33
N ASN A 220 8.55 -15.41 -23.89
CA ASN A 220 8.35 -14.52 -22.75
C ASN A 220 7.22 -13.50 -22.97
N TRP A 221 6.87 -13.19 -24.22
CA TRP A 221 5.71 -12.35 -24.54
C TRP A 221 4.39 -13.03 -24.17
N GLU A 222 4.18 -14.27 -24.61
CA GLU A 222 2.97 -15.03 -24.26
C GLU A 222 2.92 -15.30 -22.75
N LEU A 223 4.07 -15.60 -22.13
CA LEU A 223 4.14 -15.85 -20.70
C LEU A 223 3.78 -14.62 -19.87
N SER A 224 4.39 -13.47 -20.18
CA SER A 224 4.13 -12.21 -19.45
C SER A 224 2.69 -11.74 -19.60
N SER A 225 2.12 -11.80 -20.81
CA SER A 225 0.71 -11.47 -21.06
C SER A 225 -0.25 -12.41 -20.34
N SER A 226 0.04 -13.73 -20.38
CA SER A 226 -0.77 -14.74 -19.69
C SER A 226 -0.76 -14.53 -18.17
N ARG A 227 0.40 -14.27 -17.57
CA ARG A 227 0.56 -13.96 -16.13
C ARG A 227 -0.22 -12.72 -15.71
N ALA A 228 -0.16 -11.65 -16.51
CA ALA A 228 -0.95 -10.44 -16.26
C ALA A 228 -2.46 -10.73 -16.29
N ASN A 229 -2.91 -11.56 -17.23
CA ASN A 229 -4.33 -11.93 -17.32
C ASN A 229 -4.78 -12.88 -16.21
N VAL A 230 -3.91 -13.76 -15.71
CA VAL A 230 -4.20 -14.60 -14.52
C VAL A 230 -4.34 -13.70 -13.30
N ALA A 231 -3.42 -12.77 -13.06
CA ALA A 231 -3.53 -11.81 -11.96
C ALA A 231 -4.84 -11.01 -12.03
N ARG A 232 -5.23 -10.55 -13.23
CA ARG A 232 -6.54 -9.90 -13.47
C ARG A 232 -7.71 -10.78 -13.05
N GLN A 233 -7.72 -12.05 -13.46
CA GLN A 233 -8.80 -12.98 -13.14
C GLN A 233 -8.90 -13.24 -11.63
N THR A 234 -7.76 -13.42 -10.96
CA THR A 234 -7.71 -13.60 -9.50
C THR A 234 -8.23 -12.37 -8.77
N LEU A 235 -7.85 -11.16 -9.21
CA LEU A 235 -8.37 -9.93 -8.63
C LEU A 235 -9.89 -9.80 -8.78
N ILE A 236 -10.44 -10.16 -9.95
CA ILE A 236 -11.90 -10.17 -10.17
C ILE A 236 -12.58 -11.22 -9.29
N ALA A 237 -11.98 -12.41 -9.15
CA ALA A 237 -12.48 -13.45 -8.26
C ALA A 237 -12.51 -13.01 -6.79
N GLY A 238 -11.52 -12.21 -6.36
CA GLY A 238 -11.49 -11.57 -5.04
C GLY A 238 -12.45 -10.38 -4.88
N GLY A 239 -13.20 -10.04 -5.93
CA GLY A 239 -14.26 -9.03 -5.88
C GLY A 239 -13.91 -7.68 -6.50
N MET A 240 -12.77 -7.54 -7.21
CA MET A 240 -12.53 -6.35 -8.03
C MET A 240 -13.60 -6.26 -9.14
N PRO A 241 -14.25 -5.10 -9.34
CA PRO A 241 -15.14 -4.89 -10.48
C PRO A 241 -14.39 -5.01 -11.81
N SER A 242 -14.92 -5.77 -12.77
CA SER A 242 -14.24 -6.06 -14.04
C SER A 242 -14.00 -4.82 -14.91
N ASN A 243 -14.84 -3.80 -14.77
CA ASN A 243 -14.71 -2.52 -15.47
C ASN A 243 -13.59 -1.62 -14.95
N ARG A 244 -12.90 -1.99 -13.87
CA ARG A 244 -11.71 -1.27 -13.39
C ARG A 244 -10.52 -1.45 -14.32
N VAL A 245 -10.46 -2.55 -15.04
CA VAL A 245 -9.29 -2.91 -15.86
C VAL A 245 -9.38 -2.16 -17.18
N LEU A 246 -8.49 -1.18 -17.35
CA LEU A 246 -8.35 -0.41 -18.58
C LEU A 246 -7.49 -1.16 -19.60
N GLN A 247 -6.38 -1.74 -19.16
CA GLN A 247 -5.44 -2.42 -20.05
C GLN A 247 -4.73 -3.57 -19.34
N VAL A 248 -4.49 -4.64 -20.10
CA VAL A 248 -3.58 -5.72 -19.72
C VAL A 248 -2.43 -5.76 -20.71
N ALA A 249 -1.18 -5.76 -20.22
CA ALA A 249 0.01 -5.73 -21.04
C ALA A 249 1.00 -6.84 -20.64
N GLY A 250 1.63 -7.46 -21.63
CA GLY A 250 2.80 -8.31 -21.43
C GLY A 250 4.04 -7.58 -21.91
N MET A 251 5.06 -7.46 -21.06
CA MET A 251 6.28 -6.69 -21.33
C MET A 251 7.50 -7.59 -21.59
N ALA A 252 7.35 -8.91 -21.45
CA ALA A 252 8.44 -9.89 -21.54
C ALA A 252 9.66 -9.43 -20.69
N GLU A 253 10.87 -9.62 -21.21
CA GLU A 253 12.13 -9.17 -20.61
C GLU A 253 12.54 -7.73 -21.00
N ARG A 254 11.65 -6.93 -21.59
CA ARG A 254 12.02 -5.60 -22.14
C ARG A 254 12.24 -4.53 -21.08
N ALA A 255 11.62 -4.69 -19.91
CA ALA A 255 11.67 -3.74 -18.81
C ALA A 255 12.22 -4.40 -17.53
N LEU A 256 13.48 -4.84 -17.59
CA LEU A 256 14.18 -5.41 -16.43
C LEU A 256 14.31 -4.36 -15.32
N LEU A 257 13.95 -4.76 -14.10
CA LEU A 257 14.13 -3.95 -12.89
C LEU A 257 15.61 -3.92 -12.52
N ASN A 258 16.23 -5.10 -12.44
CA ASN A 258 17.66 -5.26 -12.28
C ASN A 258 18.33 -5.53 -13.63
N LYS A 259 18.89 -4.48 -14.23
CA LYS A 259 19.63 -4.57 -15.50
C LYS A 259 21.00 -5.25 -15.37
N GLN A 260 21.56 -5.30 -14.16
CA GLN A 260 22.87 -5.92 -13.91
C GLN A 260 22.78 -7.44 -13.89
N SER A 261 21.63 -7.96 -13.44
CA SER A 261 21.33 -9.40 -13.41
C SER A 261 20.01 -9.66 -14.15
N PRO A 262 20.06 -9.80 -15.49
CA PRO A 262 18.85 -9.98 -16.32
C PRO A 262 18.01 -11.22 -15.98
N ASP A 263 18.65 -12.27 -15.48
CA ASP A 263 18.03 -13.55 -15.12
C ASP A 263 17.52 -13.60 -13.67
N ALA A 264 17.60 -12.48 -12.95
CA ALA A 264 17.26 -12.43 -11.53
C ALA A 264 15.74 -12.51 -11.29
N SER A 265 15.35 -13.08 -10.15
CA SER A 265 13.94 -13.31 -9.79
C SER A 265 13.13 -12.03 -9.68
N GLU A 266 13.76 -10.94 -9.27
CA GLU A 266 13.18 -9.61 -9.11
C GLU A 266 12.66 -9.04 -10.45
N ASN A 267 13.14 -9.57 -11.58
CA ASN A 267 12.64 -9.19 -12.90
C ASN A 267 11.30 -9.86 -13.24
N ARG A 268 10.92 -10.95 -12.54
CA ARG A 268 9.61 -11.60 -12.66
C ARG A 268 8.64 -10.92 -11.70
N ARG A 269 7.79 -10.06 -12.26
CA ARG A 269 6.87 -9.23 -11.49
C ARG A 269 5.57 -8.93 -12.23
N ILE A 270 4.53 -8.64 -11.47
CA ILE A 270 3.28 -8.07 -11.94
C ILE A 270 3.20 -6.64 -11.40
N GLU A 271 2.92 -5.69 -12.27
CA GLU A 271 2.70 -4.30 -11.91
C GLU A 271 1.22 -3.99 -12.05
N LEU A 272 0.60 -3.53 -10.97
CA LEU A 272 -0.75 -3.00 -10.92
C LEU A 272 -0.62 -1.47 -10.82
N PHE A 273 -1.08 -0.76 -11.86
CA PHE A 273 -0.99 0.69 -11.91
C PHE A 273 -2.36 1.33 -11.90
N ILE A 274 -2.70 1.91 -10.75
CA ILE A 274 -3.96 2.61 -10.50
C ILE A 274 -3.80 4.04 -10.99
N LEU A 275 -4.51 4.41 -12.05
CA LEU A 275 -4.37 5.68 -12.74
C LEU A 275 -5.24 6.77 -12.10
N THR A 276 -4.70 7.99 -12.05
CA THR A 276 -5.54 9.19 -11.91
C THR A 276 -6.41 9.35 -13.16
N THR A 277 -7.56 10.01 -13.03
CA THR A 277 -8.47 10.26 -14.15
C THR A 277 -7.78 10.96 -15.32
N PRO A 278 -6.93 11.99 -15.13
CA PRO A 278 -6.18 12.60 -16.23
C PRO A 278 -5.25 11.62 -16.94
N ALA A 279 -4.59 10.73 -16.20
CA ALA A 279 -3.69 9.74 -16.78
C ALA A 279 -4.48 8.65 -17.56
N ALA A 280 -5.61 8.21 -17.03
CA ALA A 280 -6.52 7.28 -17.71
C ALA A 280 -7.01 7.84 -19.04
N ASN A 281 -7.44 9.11 -19.07
CA ASN A 281 -7.89 9.77 -20.30
C ASN A 281 -6.81 9.82 -21.39
N ILE A 282 -5.53 9.96 -21.01
CA ILE A 282 -4.43 9.92 -21.98
C ILE A 282 -4.31 8.53 -22.60
N VAL A 283 -4.37 7.47 -21.78
CA VAL A 283 -4.30 6.09 -22.27
C VAL A 283 -5.51 5.76 -23.15
N ASP A 284 -6.71 6.19 -22.74
CA ASP A 284 -7.94 6.06 -23.52
C ASP A 284 -7.90 6.84 -24.84
N ALA A 285 -7.24 8.00 -24.88
CA ALA A 285 -7.06 8.73 -26.13
C ALA A 285 -6.09 8.04 -27.09
N LEU A 286 -5.12 7.29 -26.55
CA LEU A 286 -4.12 6.56 -27.35
C LEU A 286 -4.65 5.23 -27.90
N PHE A 287 -5.41 4.49 -27.09
CA PHE A 287 -5.82 3.12 -27.40
C PHE A 287 -7.33 2.89 -27.41
N GLY A 288 -8.09 3.79 -26.79
CA GLY A 288 -9.55 3.75 -26.74
C GLY A 288 -10.21 4.52 -27.88
N THR A 289 -11.53 4.42 -27.95
CA THR A 289 -12.37 5.14 -28.92
C THR A 289 -12.70 6.58 -28.47
N GLY A 290 -12.02 7.09 -27.43
CA GLY A 290 -12.32 8.35 -26.73
C GLY A 290 -12.19 9.64 -27.55
N ASN A 291 -11.85 9.55 -28.83
CA ASN A 291 -12.09 10.59 -29.81
C ASN A 291 -13.09 10.09 -30.89
N PRO A 292 -14.39 9.98 -30.55
CA PRO A 292 -15.41 9.42 -31.45
C PRO A 292 -15.57 10.26 -32.73
N ASP A 293 -15.35 11.57 -32.67
CA ASP A 293 -15.72 12.50 -33.74
C ASP A 293 -14.77 12.54 -34.95
N ASN A 294 -13.82 11.61 -35.07
CA ASN A 294 -12.89 11.70 -36.18
C ASN A 294 -12.45 10.37 -36.79
N ILE A 295 -12.06 9.35 -36.02
CA ILE A 295 -11.43 8.17 -36.66
C ILE A 295 -12.49 7.27 -37.30
N LEU A 296 -13.59 7.00 -36.61
CA LEU A 296 -14.66 6.15 -37.13
C LEU A 296 -15.39 6.83 -38.29
N ASP A 297 -15.69 8.13 -38.17
CA ASP A 297 -16.34 8.90 -39.24
C ASP A 297 -15.42 9.12 -40.44
N LYS A 298 -14.10 9.33 -40.23
CA LYS A 298 -13.11 9.31 -41.34
C LYS A 298 -12.99 7.94 -41.97
N ALA A 299 -13.02 6.86 -41.20
CA ALA A 299 -12.98 5.51 -41.74
C ALA A 299 -14.26 5.18 -42.52
N ARG A 300 -15.43 5.58 -42.02
CA ARG A 300 -16.74 5.38 -42.66
C ARG A 300 -16.85 6.18 -43.95
N SER A 301 -16.45 7.44 -43.96
CA SER A 301 -16.40 8.27 -45.17
C SER A 301 -15.40 7.73 -46.21
N LYS A 302 -14.21 7.30 -45.80
CA LYS A 302 -13.25 6.62 -46.69
C LYS A 302 -13.81 5.31 -47.26
N ALA A 303 -14.51 4.53 -46.43
CA ALA A 303 -15.12 3.28 -46.86
C ALA A 303 -16.28 3.52 -47.85
N GLN A 304 -17.11 4.54 -47.62
CA GLN A 304 -18.16 4.98 -48.55
C GLN A 304 -17.58 5.48 -49.88
N PHE A 305 -16.49 6.26 -49.83
CA PHE A 305 -15.79 6.70 -51.03
C PHE A 305 -15.19 5.54 -51.84
N ASN A 306 -14.73 4.49 -51.17
CA ASN A 306 -14.11 3.33 -51.80
C ASN A 306 -15.09 2.18 -52.07
N GLN A 307 -16.41 2.43 -52.11
CA GLN A 307 -17.36 1.40 -52.50
C GLN A 307 -17.24 1.09 -53.99
N PRO A 308 -17.18 -0.20 -54.38
CA PRO A 308 -17.14 -0.57 -55.78
C PRO A 308 -18.45 -0.16 -56.45
N VAL A 309 -18.36 0.69 -57.47
CA VAL A 309 -19.54 1.11 -58.24
C VAL A 309 -20.06 -0.10 -59.01
N ILE A 310 -21.27 -0.56 -58.68
CA ILE A 310 -21.91 -1.67 -59.39
C ILE A 310 -22.42 -1.14 -60.73
N ARG A 311 -22.02 -1.78 -61.84
CA ARG A 311 -22.35 -1.36 -63.22
C ARG A 311 -23.85 -1.23 -63.52
N SER A 312 -24.73 -1.74 -62.66
CA SER A 312 -26.18 -1.63 -62.80
C SER A 312 -26.68 -0.18 -62.74
N ASP A 313 -25.97 0.70 -62.05
CA ASP A 313 -26.47 2.05 -61.76
C ASP A 313 -26.25 3.03 -62.94
N PHE A 314 -25.46 2.65 -63.94
CA PHE A 314 -25.22 3.44 -65.16
C PHE A 314 -26.22 3.17 -66.29
N ILE A 315 -27.08 2.15 -66.19
CA ILE A 315 -27.94 1.73 -67.31
C ILE A 315 -29.23 2.58 -67.41
N ASN A 316 -29.60 3.34 -66.37
CA ASN A 316 -30.83 4.14 -66.35
C ASN A 316 -30.68 5.61 -66.75
N HIS A 317 -29.51 6.05 -67.23
CA HIS A 317 -29.43 7.31 -67.98
C HIS A 317 -29.69 7.04 -69.47
N ALA A 318 -30.94 6.68 -69.77
CA ALA A 318 -31.47 6.69 -71.12
C ALA A 318 -31.44 8.13 -71.66
N GLN A 319 -30.83 8.28 -72.83
CA GLN A 319 -30.73 9.54 -73.56
C GLN A 319 -32.09 10.24 -73.72
N PRO A 320 -32.17 11.59 -73.61
CA PRO A 320 -33.35 12.29 -74.07
C PRO A 320 -33.42 12.15 -75.60
N THR A 321 -34.45 11.46 -76.09
CA THR A 321 -34.78 11.43 -77.51
C THR A 321 -35.14 12.84 -77.98
N PRO A 322 -34.56 13.36 -79.07
CA PRO A 322 -34.94 14.67 -79.59
C PRO A 322 -36.33 14.55 -80.23
N SER A 323 -37.35 15.14 -79.58
CA SER A 323 -38.69 15.29 -80.16
C SER A 323 -38.64 16.32 -81.28
N ASN A 324 -38.50 15.86 -82.52
CA ASN A 324 -38.56 16.69 -83.71
C ASN A 324 -40.01 17.12 -83.96
N SER A 325 -40.36 18.35 -83.56
CA SER A 325 -41.62 19.00 -83.90
C SER A 325 -41.34 20.08 -84.95
N PRO A 326 -41.88 20.01 -86.17
CA PRO A 326 -41.64 21.03 -87.19
C PRO A 326 -42.38 22.33 -86.83
N GLN A 327 -41.65 23.45 -86.79
CA GLN A 327 -42.25 24.79 -86.78
C GLN A 327 -42.88 25.10 -88.14
N PRO A 328 -44.07 25.75 -88.20
CA PRO A 328 -44.60 26.25 -89.45
C PRO A 328 -43.92 27.58 -89.79
N LEU A 329 -43.25 27.62 -90.95
CA LEU A 329 -42.85 28.86 -91.60
C LEU A 329 -44.06 29.44 -92.35
N SER A 330 -44.55 30.59 -91.90
CA SER A 330 -45.21 31.58 -92.75
C SER A 330 -44.30 31.87 -93.95
N HIS A 331 -44.79 31.99 -95.19
CA HIS A 331 -45.48 33.15 -95.74
C HIS A 331 -45.91 32.84 -97.19
N LEU A 332 -47.11 33.28 -97.58
CA LEU A 332 -47.65 33.47 -98.94
C LEU A 332 -47.66 32.28 -99.92
#